data_AF-A0A015JUQ3-F1
#
_entry.id   AF-A0A015JUQ3-F1
#
_cell.length_a   1.000
_cell.length_b   1.000
_cell.length_c   1.000
_cell.angle_alpha   90.00
_cell.angle_beta   90.00
_cell.angle_gamma   90.00
#
_symmetry.space_group_name_H-M   'P 1'
#
loop_
_entity.id
_entity.type
_entity.pdbx_description
1 polymer ?
#
loop_
_entity_poly.entity_id
_entity_poly.type
_entity_poly.pdbx_seq_one_letter_code
_entity_poly.pdbx_strand_id
1 'polypeptide(L)' 'MDMWITISSLGILAVTIHFIKDNWQFDHFVSDVLYIPLSYTALAIKDSIIKIVSELNIADRLIGITSDNEAKMLVLT' A
#
# COMPACT_ATOMS: atom_id res chain seq x y z
N MET A 1 -1.04 1.66 -5.15
CA MET A 1 -0.21 0.58 -4.59
C MET A 1 0.07 -0.40 -5.69
N ASP A 2 1.25 -1.00 -5.67
CA ASP A 2 1.68 -1.97 -6.67
C ASP A 2 2.17 -3.23 -5.94
N MET A 3 1.78 -4.39 -6.45
CA MET A 3 2.16 -5.67 -5.89
C MET A 3 2.63 -6.59 -7.01
N TRP A 4 3.82 -7.17 -6.84
CA TRP A 4 4.35 -8.13 -7.79
C TRP A 4 5.13 -9.23 -7.08
N ILE A 5 5.34 -10.32 -7.81
CA ILE A 5 6.16 -11.44 -7.36
C ILE A 5 7.44 -11.44 -8.20
N THR A 6 8.59 -11.50 -7.53
CA THR A 6 9.87 -11.61 -8.21
C THR A 6 10.04 -12.99 -8.84
N ILE A 7 11.04 -13.13 -9.72
CA ILE A 7 11.44 -14.42 -10.28
C ILE A 7 11.86 -15.45 -9.23
N SER A 8 12.25 -15.00 -8.04
CA SER A 8 12.61 -15.84 -6.89
C SER A 8 11.43 -16.14 -5.95
N SER A 9 10.20 -15.87 -6.40
CA SER A 9 8.96 -16.08 -5.62
C SER A 9 8.85 -15.23 -4.35
N LEU A 10 9.53 -14.08 -4.30
CA LEU A 10 9.36 -13.08 -3.26
C LEU A 10 8.29 -12.08 -3.69
N GLY A 11 7.26 -11.88 -2.87
CA GLY A 11 6.25 -10.87 -3.15
C GLY A 11 6.61 -9.57 -2.48
N ILE A 12 6.40 -8.52 -3.25
CA ILE A 12 6.77 -7.17 -2.94
C ILE A 12 5.50 -6.34 -2.99
N LEU A 13 5.25 -5.59 -1.93
CA LEU A 13 4.23 -4.56 -1.89
C LEU A 13 4.93 -3.19 -1.86
N ALA A 14 4.76 -2.42 -2.92
CA ALA A 14 5.18 -1.03 -2.96
C ALA A 14 4.00 -0.10 -2.69
N VAL A 15 4.18 0.81 -1.74
CA VAL A 15 3.18 1.82 -1.40
C VAL A 15 3.69 3.20 -1.77
N THR A 16 3.01 3.81 -2.74
CA THR A 16 3.19 5.22 -3.11
C THR A 16 2.05 6.03 -2.51
N ILE A 17 2.41 7.12 -1.83
CA ILE A 17 1.46 8.06 -1.26
C ILE A 17 1.41 9.28 -2.16
N HIS A 18 0.20 9.62 -2.60
CA HIS A 18 -0.10 10.83 -3.34
C HIS A 18 -0.86 11.78 -2.43
N PHE A 19 -0.47 13.05 -2.42
CA PHE A 19 -1.07 14.04 -1.54
C PHE A 19 -1.09 15.42 -2.20
N ILE A 20 -1.93 16.31 -1.67
CA ILE A 20 -2.05 17.70 -2.09
C ILE A 20 -1.49 18.56 -0.97
N LYS A 21 -0.55 19.44 -1.31
CA LYS A 21 0.03 20.43 -0.39
C LYS A 21 -0.91 21.62 -0.20
N ASP A 22 -0.65 22.43 0.82
CA ASP A 22 -1.44 23.64 1.12
C ASP A 22 -1.47 24.65 -0.04
N ASN A 23 -0.46 24.63 -0.92
CA ASN A 23 -0.40 25.45 -2.13
C ASN A 23 -1.08 24.79 -3.35
N TRP A 24 -1.93 23.79 -3.12
CA TRP A 24 -2.64 23.03 -4.15
C TRP A 24 -1.75 22.27 -5.15
N GLN A 25 -0.48 22.07 -4.82
CA GLN A 25 0.41 21.25 -5.62
C GLN A 25 0.21 19.77 -5.30
N PHE A 26 0.05 18.97 -6.34
CA PHE A 26 0.04 17.52 -6.24
C PHE A 26 1.48 17.01 -6.12
N ASP A 27 1.74 16.17 -5.13
CA ASP A 27 3.04 15.58 -4.91
C ASP A 27 2.92 14.11 -4.47
N HIS A 28 4.03 13.40 -4.49
CA HIS A 28 4.08 12.00 -4.11
C HIS A 28 5.41 11.62 -3.45
N PHE A 29 5.37 10.61 -2.60
CA PHE A 29 6.58 9.90 -2.18
C PHE A 29 6.32 8.40 -2.11
N VAL A 30 7.37 7.61 -2.36
CA VAL A 30 7.33 6.16 -2.19
C VAL A 30 7.68 5.89 -0.73
N SER A 31 6.69 5.41 0.03
CA SER A 31 6.80 5.29 1.48
C SER A 31 7.60 4.07 1.89
N ASP A 32 7.39 2.93 1.23
CA ASP A 32 8.11 1.71 1.57
C ASP A 32 7.97 0.62 0.49
N VAL A 33 8.95 -0.30 0.47
CA VAL A 33 8.93 -1.55 -0.29
C VAL A 33 8.90 -2.68 0.73
N LEU A 34 7.69 -3.15 1.03
CA LEU A 34 7.48 -4.20 2.02
C LEU A 34 7.67 -5.58 1.37
N TYR A 35 8.54 -6.38 1.97
CA TYR A 35 8.61 -7.80 1.70
C TYR A 35 7.48 -8.50 2.44
N ILE A 36 6.54 -9.08 1.70
CA ILE A 36 5.46 -9.88 2.29
C ILE A 36 5.90 -11.34 2.27
N PRO A 37 6.11 -12.00 3.43
CA PRO A 37 6.48 -13.41 3.45
C PRO A 37 5.34 -14.27 2.91
N LEU A 38 5.68 -15.10 1.91
CA LEU A 38 5.01 -16.20 1.17
C LEU A 38 3.49 -16.42 1.19
N SER A 39 2.78 -16.05 2.24
CA SER A 39 1.36 -16.33 2.39
C SER A 39 0.46 -15.33 1.67
N TYR A 40 0.98 -14.16 1.26
CA TYR A 40 0.28 -13.12 0.46
C TYR A 40 -1.22 -13.07 0.76
N THR A 41 -1.57 -13.01 2.04
CA THR A 41 -2.98 -13.01 2.43
C THR A 41 -3.46 -11.59 2.37
N ALA A 42 -4.74 -11.40 2.03
CA ALA A 42 -5.37 -10.09 2.11
C ALA A 42 -5.22 -9.47 3.51
N LEU A 43 -5.23 -10.31 4.56
CA LEU A 43 -4.98 -9.87 5.93
C LEU A 43 -3.58 -9.28 6.10
N ALA A 44 -2.54 -9.95 5.61
CA ALA A 44 -1.17 -9.44 5.69
C ALA A 44 -1.01 -8.11 4.93
N ILE A 45 -1.61 -8.01 3.74
CA ILE A 45 -1.60 -6.78 2.94
C ILE A 45 -2.30 -5.64 3.70
N LYS A 46 -3.49 -5.91 4.24
CA LYS A 46 -4.26 -4.94 5.05
C LYS A 46 -3.46 -4.47 6.26
N ASP A 47 -2.87 -5.38 7.02
CA ASP A 47 -2.10 -5.05 8.22
C ASP A 47 -0.85 -4.23 7.88
N SER A 48 -0.18 -4.54 6.76
CA SER A 48 0.91 -3.72 6.22
C SER A 48 0.47 -2.29 5.86
N ILE A 49 -0.68 -2.12 5.21
CA ILE A 49 -1.23 -0.79 4.88
C ILE A 49 -1.56 -0.02 6.16
N ILE A 50 -2.23 -0.66 7.12
CA ILE A 50 -2.57 -0.06 8.42
C ILE A 50 -1.31 0.41 9.14
N LYS A 51 -0.26 -0.40 9.14
CA LYS A 51 1.03 -0.05 9.73
C LYS A 51 1.61 1.21 9.08
N ILE A 52 1.70 1.27 7.75
CA ILE A 52 2.24 2.43 7.02
C ILE A 52 1.46 3.71 7.36
N VAL A 53 0.13 3.70 7.29
CA VAL A 53 -0.67 4.91 7.55
C VAL A 53 -0.60 5.35 9.01
N SER A 54 -0.40 4.40 9.93
CA SER A 54 -0.22 4.68 11.35
C SER A 54 1.16 5.28 11.64
N GLU A 55 2.23 4.72 11.07
CA GLU A 55 3.60 5.22 11.21
C GLU A 55 3.77 6.63 10.64
N LEU A 56 3.05 6.94 9.58
CA LEU A 56 3.03 8.28 8.98
C LEU A 56 2.05 9.25 9.66
N ASN A 57 1.21 8.76 10.57
CA ASN A 57 0.16 9.53 11.23
C ASN A 57 -0.78 10.23 10.23
N ILE A 58 -1.24 9.49 9.22
CA ILE A 58 -2.13 9.99 8.14
C ILE A 58 -3.45 9.23 8.02
N ALA A 59 -3.77 8.36 8.99
CA ALA A 59 -4.97 7.53 8.94
C ALA A 59 -6.27 8.38 8.85
N ASP A 60 -6.29 9.55 9.47
CA ASP A 60 -7.38 10.53 9.45
C ASP A 60 -7.45 11.36 8.16
N ARG A 61 -6.44 11.25 7.29
CA ARG A 61 -6.31 12.02 6.03
C ARG A 61 -6.39 11.13 4.79
N LEU A 62 -6.68 9.84 4.95
CA LEU A 62 -6.80 8.90 3.84
C LEU A 62 -8.11 9.13 3.07
N ILE A 63 -7.99 9.53 1.80
CA ILE A 63 -9.16 9.79 0.93
C ILE A 63 -9.50 8.56 0.07
N GLY A 64 -8.50 7.79 -0.34
CA GLY A 64 -8.70 6.63 -1.20
C GLY A 64 -7.44 5.82 -1.38
N ILE A 65 -7.63 4.59 -1.84
CA ILE A 65 -6.57 3.64 -2.15
C ILE A 65 -6.77 3.18 -3.60
N THR A 66 -5.68 3.11 -4.35
CA THR A 66 -5.65 2.50 -5.67
C THR A 66 -4.79 1.24 -5.63
N SER A 67 -5.25 0.17 -6.28
CA SER A 67 -4.52 -1.09 -6.46
C SER A 67 -4.82 -1.64 -7.85
N ASP A 68 -4.12 -2.71 -8.22
CA ASP A 68 -4.58 -3.58 -9.29
C ASP A 68 -5.88 -4.33 -8.88
N ASN A 69 -6.38 -5.17 -9.80
CA ASN A 69 -7.58 -5.97 -9.61
C ASN A 69 -7.30 -7.37 -9.01
N GLU A 70 -6.14 -7.57 -8.40
CA GLU A 70 -5.79 -8.87 -7.82
C GLU A 70 -6.74 -9.20 -6.66
N ALA A 71 -7.20 -10.46 -6.59
CA ALA A 71 -8.31 -10.85 -5.72
C ALA A 71 -8.02 -10.63 -4.22
N LYS A 72 -6.77 -10.70 -3.80
CA LYS A 72 -6.34 -10.47 -2.41
C LYS A 72 -6.28 -8.98 -2.07
N MET A 73 -6.20 -8.10 -3.07
CA MET A 73 -6.33 -6.65 -2.90
C MET A 73 -7.78 -6.23 -2.68
N LEU A 74 -8.73 -7.02 -3.18
CA LEU A 74 -10.16 -6.69 -3.23
C LEU A 74 -11.01 -7.41 -2.17
N VAL A 75 -10.42 -7.99 -1.12
CA VAL A 75 -11.19 -8.79 -0.14
C VAL A 75 -12.30 -7.96 0.50
N LEU A 76 -13.53 -8.29 0.11
CA LEU A 76 -14.76 -7.76 0.68
C LEU A 76 -14.97 -8.37 2.07
N THR A 77 -15.07 -7.53 3.09
CA THR A 77 -15.57 -7.87 4.43
C THR A 77 -17.05 -7.63 4.53
#